data_AF-A0A4V3FK85-F1
#
_entry.id   AF-A0A4V3FK85-F1
#
_cell.length_a   1.000
_cell.length_b   1.000
_cell.length_c   1.000
_cell.angle_alpha   90.00
_cell.angle_beta   90.00
_cell.angle_gamma   90.00
#
_symmetry.space_group_name_H-M   'P 1'
#
loop_
_entity.id
_entity.type
_entity.pdbx_description
1 polymer ?
#
loop_
_entity_poly.entity_id
_entity_poly.type
_entity_poly.pdbx_seq_one_letter_code
_entity_poly.pdbx_strand_id
1 'polypeptide(L)'
;MGTGRVAGRIRPLVAVVAAVAVAAVAAGGLLASRRNPEAGAGAAVPLAASNKPQTSTPPKKLAVDAAKLQLGREPQVPYVRGRTLQGGGGQAVVIPGKNELVAVARLWDLTLTVQLKSVTSPSLVVLDGEGKQVNQVPGVDSLVTSADGQAAAYASGGRFAADAMAGGTVYFQEPGKKPTAQLSRPHVYDLEVLAVIGKSVYFHSARGTDVPWELYRWQVDKQTVTRVSTVASPVAVSTSGTAAAGFVVFNDSGMCTAVTDLASGRQSWRTCQYQLTRFSPTDRFVLAIPPGSSPYGDELTAALDSKTGALLREWDAGSLRGAVAEDDDHVLLQWHDRPEPQSRSALVRCTISTGQCELATPLSSDSLLLGS
;
A
#
# COMPACT_ATOMS: atom_id res chain seq x y z
N MET A 1 -7.38 13.73 55.80
CA MET A 1 -6.18 13.25 56.52
C MET A 1 -6.07 11.75 56.31
N GLY A 2 -4.97 11.26 55.75
CA GLY A 2 -4.76 9.85 55.44
C GLY A 2 -3.92 9.64 54.18
N THR A 3 -2.65 10.08 54.23
CA THR A 3 -1.68 9.91 53.14
C THR A 3 -0.92 8.59 53.33
N GLY A 4 -1.31 7.54 52.58
CA GLY A 4 -0.54 6.30 52.47
C GLY A 4 0.45 6.36 51.31
N ARG A 5 1.74 6.49 51.61
CA ARG A 5 2.85 6.30 50.65
C ARG A 5 3.18 4.81 50.55
N VAL A 6 3.11 4.24 49.35
CA VAL A 6 3.71 2.93 49.05
C VAL A 6 4.96 3.18 48.21
N ALA A 7 6.12 2.84 48.77
CA ALA A 7 7.42 2.88 48.10
C ALA A 7 7.72 1.50 47.51
N GLY A 8 7.64 1.37 46.18
CA GLY A 8 8.04 0.18 45.44
C GLY A 8 9.42 0.37 44.81
N ARG A 9 10.45 -0.28 45.36
CA ARG A 9 11.77 -0.45 44.75
C ARG A 9 11.66 -1.50 43.63
N ILE A 10 11.99 -1.13 42.39
CA ILE A 10 12.28 -2.10 41.32
C ILE A 10 13.77 -1.95 40.97
N ARG A 11 14.53 -3.00 41.25
CA ARG A 11 15.95 -3.16 40.90
C ARG A 11 16.09 -3.64 39.45
N PRO A 12 17.22 -3.34 38.78
CA PRO A 12 17.37 -3.48 37.34
C PRO A 12 17.72 -4.93 36.94
N LEU A 13 16.98 -5.48 35.99
CA LEU A 13 17.17 -6.82 35.44
C LEU A 13 17.38 -6.70 33.92
N VAL A 14 18.44 -6.00 33.51
CA VAL A 14 18.80 -5.77 32.09
C VAL A 14 20.26 -6.16 31.77
N ALA A 15 21.06 -6.60 32.75
CA ALA A 15 22.51 -6.77 32.54
C ALA A 15 23.00 -8.18 32.20
N VAL A 16 22.15 -9.21 32.03
CA VAL A 16 22.62 -10.61 31.95
C VAL A 16 22.57 -11.23 30.53
N VAL A 17 21.83 -10.65 29.58
CA VAL A 17 21.66 -11.28 28.24
C VAL A 17 22.79 -10.95 27.25
N ALA A 18 23.58 -9.90 27.49
CA ALA A 18 24.65 -9.48 26.57
C ALA A 18 25.94 -10.32 26.64
N ALA A 19 26.15 -11.12 27.69
CA ALA A 19 27.42 -11.83 27.91
C ALA A 19 27.54 -13.17 27.15
N VAL A 20 26.42 -13.79 26.75
CA VAL A 20 26.45 -15.14 26.14
C VAL A 20 26.73 -15.07 24.62
N ALA A 21 26.39 -13.97 23.95
CA ALA A 21 26.57 -13.84 22.50
C ALA A 21 28.05 -13.66 22.06
N VAL A 22 28.90 -13.10 22.92
CA VAL A 22 30.32 -12.84 22.58
C VAL A 22 31.18 -14.11 22.65
N ALA A 23 30.81 -15.09 23.50
CA ALA A 23 31.57 -16.33 23.66
C ALA A 23 31.46 -17.28 22.45
N ALA A 24 30.34 -17.26 21.71
CA ALA A 24 30.14 -18.15 20.56
C ALA A 24 30.94 -17.75 19.31
N VAL A 25 31.19 -16.45 19.10
CA VAL A 25 31.94 -15.96 17.93
C VAL A 25 33.45 -16.21 18.08
N ALA A 26 33.99 -16.17 19.30
CA ALA A 26 35.41 -16.43 19.56
C ALA A 26 35.78 -17.92 19.40
N ALA A 27 34.88 -18.85 19.73
CA ALA A 27 35.14 -20.29 19.60
C ALA A 27 35.13 -20.77 18.13
N GLY A 28 34.32 -20.17 17.26
CA GLY A 28 34.25 -20.52 15.84
C GLY A 28 35.51 -20.15 15.04
N GLY A 29 36.16 -19.03 15.39
CA GLY A 29 37.35 -18.54 14.68
C GLY A 29 38.61 -19.40 14.87
N LEU A 30 38.74 -20.11 16.00
CA LEU A 30 39.93 -20.90 16.34
C LEU A 30 39.97 -22.30 15.70
N LEU A 31 38.83 -22.84 15.26
CA LEU A 31 38.79 -24.13 14.56
C LEU A 31 39.00 -24.01 13.04
N ALA A 32 38.79 -22.82 12.46
CA ALA A 32 38.99 -22.59 11.03
C ALA A 32 40.47 -22.36 10.63
N SER A 33 41.33 -21.94 11.57
CA SER A 33 42.74 -21.60 11.27
C SER A 33 43.72 -22.78 11.25
N ARG A 34 43.25 -24.03 11.46
CA ARG A 34 44.11 -25.23 11.48
C ARG A 34 44.05 -26.11 10.23
N ARG A 35 43.31 -25.72 9.19
CA ARG A 35 43.35 -26.43 7.89
C ARG A 35 44.45 -25.82 7.02
N ASN A 36 45.65 -26.36 7.12
CA ASN A 36 46.68 -26.14 6.11
C ASN A 36 46.21 -26.76 4.79
N PRO A 37 46.21 -26.03 3.67
CA PRO A 37 45.92 -26.61 2.36
C PRO A 37 47.04 -27.59 1.98
N GLU A 38 46.68 -28.84 1.68
CA GLU A 38 47.60 -29.80 1.05
C GLU A 38 47.94 -29.30 -0.36
N ALA A 39 49.23 -29.22 -0.66
CA ALA A 39 49.73 -28.92 -1.99
C ALA A 39 49.49 -30.12 -2.91
N GLY A 40 48.30 -30.20 -3.50
CA GLY A 40 48.00 -31.14 -4.56
C GLY A 40 48.85 -30.83 -5.80
N ALA A 41 49.78 -31.71 -6.13
CA ALA A 41 50.55 -31.69 -7.37
C ALA A 41 49.65 -32.07 -8.57
N GLY A 42 48.75 -31.17 -8.94
CA GLY A 42 47.98 -31.24 -10.18
C GLY A 42 48.55 -30.23 -11.17
N ALA A 43 49.09 -30.71 -12.29
CA ALA A 43 49.48 -29.86 -13.40
C ALA A 43 48.30 -28.95 -13.81
N ALA A 44 48.53 -27.63 -13.83
CA ALA A 44 47.51 -26.66 -14.18
C ALA A 44 47.07 -26.84 -15.65
N VAL A 45 45.90 -27.45 -15.83
CA VAL A 45 45.20 -27.43 -17.12
C VAL A 45 44.77 -25.97 -17.36
N PRO A 46 45.05 -25.36 -18.52
CA PRO A 46 44.59 -24.01 -18.82
C PRO A 46 43.06 -23.99 -18.70
N LEU A 47 42.55 -23.18 -17.76
CA LEU A 47 41.13 -22.91 -17.61
C LEU A 47 40.59 -22.49 -18.97
N ALA A 48 39.71 -23.33 -19.54
CA ALA A 48 38.94 -22.96 -20.72
C ALA A 48 38.33 -21.58 -20.47
N ALA A 49 38.49 -20.67 -21.43
CA ALA A 49 38.00 -19.30 -21.33
C ALA A 49 36.57 -19.32 -20.79
N SER A 50 36.41 -18.83 -19.55
CA SER A 50 35.12 -18.74 -18.90
C SER A 50 34.26 -17.80 -19.74
N ASN A 51 33.39 -18.38 -20.56
CA ASN A 51 32.32 -17.64 -21.22
C ASN A 51 31.54 -16.94 -20.11
N LYS A 52 31.80 -15.64 -19.90
CA LYS A 52 31.02 -14.84 -18.98
C LYS A 52 29.57 -14.97 -19.46
N PRO A 53 28.64 -15.49 -18.64
CA PRO A 53 27.24 -15.50 -19.02
C PRO A 53 26.87 -14.07 -19.39
N GLN A 54 26.40 -13.91 -20.62
CA GLN A 54 25.94 -12.62 -21.13
C GLN A 54 24.71 -12.26 -20.31
N THR A 55 24.88 -11.40 -19.32
CA THR A 55 23.78 -10.93 -18.48
C THR A 55 22.90 -10.03 -19.34
N SER A 56 21.89 -10.60 -19.99
CA SER A 56 20.88 -9.82 -20.68
C SER A 56 20.05 -9.07 -19.64
N THR A 57 19.99 -7.76 -19.75
CA THR A 57 19.10 -6.95 -18.91
C THR A 57 17.66 -7.36 -19.19
N PRO A 58 16.85 -7.74 -18.18
CA PRO A 58 15.48 -8.15 -18.39
C PRO A 58 14.63 -7.05 -19.08
N PRO A 59 13.69 -7.39 -19.97
CA PRO A 59 12.92 -6.42 -20.74
C PRO A 59 11.95 -5.64 -19.84
N LYS A 60 12.06 -4.30 -19.81
CA LYS A 60 11.24 -3.45 -18.93
C LYS A 60 9.73 -3.52 -19.16
N LYS A 61 9.29 -4.01 -20.31
CA LYS A 61 7.88 -4.18 -20.66
C LYS A 61 7.55 -5.66 -20.78
N LEU A 62 6.49 -6.10 -20.12
CA LEU A 62 6.10 -7.51 -20.06
C LEU A 62 4.60 -7.66 -20.34
N ALA A 63 4.25 -8.57 -21.23
CA ALA A 63 2.87 -9.03 -21.37
C ALA A 63 2.57 -10.09 -20.30
N VAL A 64 1.46 -9.93 -19.57
CA VAL A 64 1.01 -10.82 -18.50
C VAL A 64 -0.23 -11.56 -18.96
N ASP A 65 -0.11 -12.88 -19.08
CA ASP A 65 -1.21 -13.79 -19.35
C ASP A 65 -1.37 -14.73 -18.15
N ALA A 66 -2.27 -14.36 -17.23
CA ALA A 66 -2.47 -15.07 -15.97
C ALA A 66 -2.87 -16.54 -16.18
N ALA A 67 -3.51 -16.89 -17.30
CA ALA A 67 -3.90 -18.26 -17.60
C ALA A 67 -2.71 -19.19 -17.90
N LYS A 68 -1.53 -18.62 -18.18
CA LYS A 68 -0.28 -19.37 -18.46
C LYS A 68 0.68 -19.39 -17.26
N LEU A 69 0.36 -18.69 -16.19
CA LEU A 69 1.23 -18.58 -15.02
C LEU A 69 1.03 -19.76 -14.06
N GLN A 70 2.10 -20.17 -13.40
CA GLN A 70 2.04 -21.18 -12.34
C GLN A 70 1.53 -20.56 -11.03
N LEU A 71 0.87 -21.37 -10.21
CA LEU A 71 0.48 -20.97 -8.85
C LEU A 71 1.73 -20.89 -7.96
N GLY A 72 1.95 -19.71 -7.40
CA GLY A 72 3.02 -19.40 -6.47
C GLY A 72 2.54 -19.27 -5.03
N ARG A 73 3.16 -18.36 -4.27
CA ARG A 73 2.82 -18.12 -2.86
C ARG A 73 1.55 -17.27 -2.71
N GLU A 74 0.80 -17.46 -1.64
CA GLU A 74 -0.33 -16.58 -1.29
C GLU A 74 0.10 -15.11 -1.08
N PRO A 75 -0.77 -14.11 -1.32
CA PRO A 75 -0.50 -12.70 -1.05
C PRO A 75 -0.21 -12.39 0.43
N GLN A 76 0.72 -11.48 0.67
CA GLN A 76 1.05 -10.96 2.01
C GLN A 76 0.21 -9.73 2.37
N VAL A 77 -0.37 -9.03 1.39
CA VAL A 77 -1.32 -7.92 1.60
C VAL A 77 -2.75 -8.45 1.74
N PRO A 78 -3.65 -7.72 2.41
CA PRO A 78 -5.05 -8.13 2.49
C PRO A 78 -5.73 -8.14 1.11
N TYR A 79 -6.61 -9.10 0.88
CA TYR A 79 -7.49 -9.17 -0.29
C TYR A 79 -8.79 -9.92 0.04
N VAL A 80 -9.87 -9.62 -0.68
CA VAL A 80 -11.14 -10.37 -0.57
C VAL A 80 -11.31 -11.26 -1.77
N ARG A 81 -11.66 -12.52 -1.52
CA ARG A 81 -12.21 -13.44 -2.52
C ARG A 81 -13.62 -13.84 -2.14
N GLY A 82 -14.59 -13.57 -3.01
CA GLY A 82 -16.01 -13.67 -2.70
C GLY A 82 -16.36 -12.73 -1.55
N ARG A 83 -16.55 -13.31 -0.36
CA ARG A 83 -16.79 -12.59 0.91
C ARG A 83 -15.74 -12.86 1.97
N THR A 84 -14.64 -13.52 1.64
CA THR A 84 -13.62 -13.91 2.61
C THR A 84 -12.39 -13.04 2.44
N LEU A 85 -12.06 -12.27 3.47
CA LEU A 85 -10.79 -11.58 3.58
C LEU A 85 -9.68 -12.59 3.88
N GLN A 86 -8.59 -12.51 3.12
CA GLN A 86 -7.39 -13.32 3.21
C GLN A 86 -6.15 -12.41 3.12
N GLY A 87 -4.95 -12.92 3.42
CA GLY A 87 -3.71 -12.14 3.42
C GLY A 87 -3.67 -11.03 4.48
N GLY A 88 -2.60 -10.22 4.50
CA GLY A 88 -2.47 -9.04 5.37
C GLY A 88 -2.07 -9.34 6.83
N GLY A 89 -1.69 -10.58 7.14
CA GLY A 89 -1.47 -11.04 8.51
C GLY A 89 -2.78 -11.33 9.25
N GLY A 90 -2.85 -12.44 9.98
CA GLY A 90 -4.04 -12.88 10.72
C GLY A 90 -4.89 -13.91 9.95
N GLN A 91 -5.95 -14.40 10.61
CA GLN A 91 -6.80 -15.46 10.07
C GLN A 91 -7.72 -14.95 8.97
N ALA A 92 -8.23 -15.87 8.14
CA ALA A 92 -9.26 -15.55 7.15
C ALA A 92 -10.57 -15.15 7.86
N VAL A 93 -11.23 -14.11 7.35
CA VAL A 93 -12.45 -13.54 7.96
C VAL A 93 -13.57 -13.48 6.92
N VAL A 94 -14.72 -14.07 7.23
CA VAL A 94 -15.91 -13.96 6.37
C VAL A 94 -16.62 -12.64 6.67
N ILE A 95 -16.75 -11.78 5.66
CA ILE A 95 -17.39 -10.48 5.73
C ILE A 95 -18.90 -10.68 5.56
N PRO A 96 -19.72 -10.42 6.59
CA PRO A 96 -21.16 -10.65 6.53
C PRO A 96 -21.87 -9.73 5.53
N GLY A 97 -23.07 -10.11 5.11
CA GLY A 97 -23.94 -9.30 4.24
C GLY A 97 -23.70 -9.48 2.75
N LYS A 98 -24.44 -8.68 1.96
CA LYS A 98 -24.46 -8.72 0.48
C LYS A 98 -24.08 -7.40 -0.18
N ASN A 99 -23.76 -6.38 0.63
CA ASN A 99 -23.36 -5.06 0.14
C ASN A 99 -22.03 -5.19 -0.63
N GLU A 100 -21.88 -4.38 -1.68
CA GLU A 100 -20.66 -4.33 -2.47
C GLU A 100 -19.49 -3.86 -1.61
N LEU A 101 -18.30 -4.45 -1.80
CA LEU A 101 -17.07 -4.07 -1.12
C LEU A 101 -16.24 -3.22 -2.04
N VAL A 102 -15.86 -2.03 -1.60
CA VAL A 102 -15.02 -1.11 -2.38
C VAL A 102 -13.66 -0.84 -1.76
N ALA A 103 -13.49 -1.13 -0.48
CA ALA A 103 -12.18 -1.16 0.18
C ALA A 103 -12.17 -2.17 1.30
N VAL A 104 -11.01 -2.79 1.54
CA VAL A 104 -10.73 -3.61 2.70
C VAL A 104 -9.35 -3.30 3.23
N ALA A 105 -9.19 -3.33 4.54
CA ALA A 105 -7.88 -3.25 5.17
C ALA A 105 -7.86 -4.02 6.49
N ARG A 106 -6.67 -4.29 7.00
CA ARG A 106 -6.47 -4.84 8.35
C ARG A 106 -5.86 -3.80 9.27
N LEU A 107 -6.35 -3.76 10.50
CA LEU A 107 -5.76 -3.03 11.61
C LEU A 107 -5.59 -4.03 12.75
N TRP A 108 -4.40 -4.61 12.85
CA TRP A 108 -4.14 -5.71 13.77
C TRP A 108 -5.09 -6.91 13.56
N ASP A 109 -5.92 -7.23 14.56
CA ASP A 109 -6.94 -8.28 14.54
C ASP A 109 -8.29 -7.82 13.97
N LEU A 110 -8.40 -6.54 13.60
CA LEU A 110 -9.62 -5.97 13.03
C LEU A 110 -9.60 -6.00 11.51
N THR A 111 -10.78 -6.27 10.96
CA THR A 111 -11.07 -6.14 9.54
C THR A 111 -11.90 -4.88 9.33
N LEU A 112 -11.39 -3.95 8.51
CA LEU A 112 -12.08 -2.73 8.12
C LEU A 112 -12.57 -2.89 6.69
N THR A 113 -13.87 -2.71 6.47
CA THR A 113 -14.47 -2.82 5.12
C THR A 113 -15.31 -1.60 4.82
N VAL A 114 -15.12 -1.00 3.64
CA VAL A 114 -16.05 0.00 3.12
C VAL A 114 -17.07 -0.73 2.26
N GLN A 115 -18.34 -0.64 2.66
CA GLN A 115 -19.45 -1.32 2.02
C GLN A 115 -20.44 -0.34 1.40
N LEU A 116 -20.87 -0.59 0.18
CA LEU A 116 -21.91 0.19 -0.50
C LEU A 116 -23.25 -0.56 -0.44
N LYS A 117 -24.23 0.03 0.24
CA LYS A 117 -25.64 -0.38 0.09
C LYS A 117 -26.24 0.23 -1.19
N SER A 118 -25.83 1.47 -1.46
CA SER A 118 -26.03 2.23 -2.69
C SER A 118 -24.85 3.20 -2.82
N VAL A 119 -24.68 3.82 -3.98
CA VAL A 119 -23.63 4.83 -4.21
C VAL A 119 -23.71 6.01 -3.22
N THR A 120 -24.91 6.33 -2.73
CA THR A 120 -25.15 7.40 -1.74
C THR A 120 -25.17 6.92 -0.29
N SER A 121 -24.91 5.64 -0.03
CA SER A 121 -24.94 5.07 1.32
C SER A 121 -23.75 4.15 1.58
N PRO A 122 -22.52 4.70 1.51
CA PRO A 122 -21.33 3.97 1.92
C PRO A 122 -21.27 3.87 3.45
N SER A 123 -20.64 2.81 3.97
CA SER A 123 -20.34 2.71 5.41
C SER A 123 -19.09 1.89 5.65
N LEU A 124 -18.32 2.30 6.66
CA LEU A 124 -17.26 1.47 7.22
C LEU A 124 -17.89 0.47 8.17
N VAL A 125 -17.63 -0.82 7.96
CA VAL A 125 -17.97 -1.90 8.87
C VAL A 125 -16.67 -2.46 9.44
N VAL A 126 -16.57 -2.49 10.77
CA VAL A 126 -15.42 -3.02 11.50
C VAL A 126 -15.80 -4.37 12.08
N LEU A 127 -15.02 -5.40 11.75
CA LEU A 127 -15.17 -6.75 12.27
C LEU A 127 -14.00 -7.08 13.20
N ASP A 128 -14.23 -7.90 14.21
CA ASP A 128 -13.16 -8.53 14.99
C ASP A 128 -12.58 -9.76 14.28
N GLY A 129 -11.60 -10.42 14.90
CA GLY A 129 -10.92 -11.59 14.35
C GLY A 129 -11.81 -12.82 14.11
N GLU A 130 -13.05 -12.82 14.65
CA GLU A 130 -14.06 -13.87 14.41
C GLU A 130 -15.03 -13.50 13.29
N GLY A 131 -14.88 -12.31 12.69
CA GLY A 131 -15.79 -11.78 11.67
C GLY A 131 -17.07 -11.19 12.24
N LYS A 132 -17.15 -10.96 13.55
CA LYS A 132 -18.31 -10.31 14.17
C LYS A 132 -18.19 -8.80 14.01
N GLN A 133 -19.27 -8.18 13.54
CA GLN A 133 -19.35 -6.72 13.46
C GLN A 133 -19.32 -6.11 14.87
N VAL A 134 -18.29 -5.29 15.12
CA VAL A 134 -18.07 -4.60 16.41
C VAL A 134 -18.31 -3.10 16.32
N ASN A 135 -18.29 -2.52 15.11
CA ASN A 135 -18.58 -1.11 14.89
C ASN A 135 -19.04 -0.85 13.45
N GLN A 136 -19.74 0.27 13.25
CA GLN A 136 -20.12 0.77 11.94
C GLN A 136 -20.09 2.30 11.94
N VAL A 137 -19.51 2.88 10.89
CA VAL A 137 -19.46 4.33 10.70
C VAL A 137 -20.12 4.66 9.36
N PRO A 138 -21.28 5.35 9.34
CA PRO A 138 -21.97 5.70 8.10
C PRO A 138 -21.18 6.76 7.31
N GLY A 139 -21.38 6.78 6.00
CA GLY A 139 -20.84 7.80 5.09
C GLY A 139 -19.36 7.64 4.74
N VAL A 140 -18.65 6.65 5.28
CA VAL A 140 -17.21 6.46 5.01
C VAL A 140 -16.99 5.86 3.63
N ASP A 141 -16.18 6.52 2.81
CA ASP A 141 -15.92 6.20 1.40
C ASP A 141 -14.42 6.18 1.03
N SER A 142 -13.54 6.45 2.00
CA SER A 142 -12.08 6.37 1.84
C SER A 142 -11.45 5.68 3.06
N LEU A 143 -10.46 4.83 2.85
CA LEU A 143 -9.80 4.02 3.87
C LEU A 143 -8.33 3.76 3.50
N VAL A 144 -7.42 4.09 4.42
CA VAL A 144 -5.99 3.77 4.33
C VAL A 144 -5.47 3.21 5.65
N THR A 145 -4.46 2.34 5.58
CA THR A 145 -3.74 1.84 6.76
C THR A 145 -2.27 2.24 6.72
N SER A 146 -1.63 2.28 7.90
CA SER A 146 -0.19 2.50 7.99
C SER A 146 0.54 1.24 7.54
N ALA A 147 1.76 1.40 7.02
CA ALA A 147 2.57 0.29 6.53
C ALA A 147 2.88 -0.77 7.60
N ASP A 148 2.87 -0.40 8.88
CA ASP A 148 3.06 -1.29 10.04
C ASP A 148 1.76 -1.93 10.55
N GLY A 149 0.62 -1.61 9.95
CA GLY A 149 -0.70 -2.09 10.35
C GLY A 149 -1.15 -1.65 11.75
N GLN A 150 -0.53 -0.60 12.31
CA GLN A 150 -0.84 -0.08 13.65
C GLN A 150 -1.80 1.12 13.66
N ALA A 151 -2.14 1.66 12.50
CA ALA A 151 -3.11 2.75 12.39
C ALA A 151 -3.94 2.63 11.13
N ALA A 152 -5.17 3.12 11.21
CA ALA A 152 -6.04 3.35 10.07
C ALA A 152 -6.53 4.79 10.09
N ALA A 153 -6.68 5.35 8.89
CA ALA A 153 -7.44 6.57 8.69
C ALA A 153 -8.54 6.31 7.68
N TYR A 154 -9.66 6.98 7.85
CA TYR A 154 -10.78 6.90 6.93
C TYR A 154 -11.56 8.21 6.93
N ALA A 155 -12.28 8.49 5.85
CA ALA A 155 -13.03 9.72 5.70
C ALA A 155 -14.46 9.44 5.24
N SER A 156 -15.38 10.29 5.70
CA SER A 156 -16.70 10.46 5.10
C SER A 156 -16.70 11.79 4.34
N GLY A 157 -16.61 11.73 3.01
CA GLY A 157 -16.47 12.93 2.16
C GLY A 157 -17.44 13.04 0.99
N GLY A 158 -18.30 12.03 0.78
CA GLY A 158 -19.23 12.01 -0.33
C GLY A 158 -18.57 11.72 -1.69
N ARG A 159 -17.41 11.06 -1.73
CA ARG A 159 -16.70 10.70 -2.97
C ARG A 159 -17.55 9.92 -3.97
N PHE A 160 -18.49 9.11 -3.47
CA PHE A 160 -19.42 8.34 -4.31
C PHE A 160 -20.77 9.02 -4.53
N ALA A 161 -20.99 10.20 -3.93
CA ALA A 161 -22.23 10.93 -4.13
C ALA A 161 -22.26 11.50 -5.56
N ALA A 162 -23.40 11.35 -6.23
CA ALA A 162 -23.60 11.93 -7.57
C ALA A 162 -23.52 13.47 -7.53
N ASP A 163 -23.97 14.06 -6.43
CA ASP A 163 -23.90 15.48 -6.15
C ASP A 163 -22.77 15.74 -5.16
N ALA A 164 -21.94 16.75 -5.43
CA ALA A 164 -20.87 17.13 -4.53
C ALA A 164 -21.44 17.54 -3.17
N MET A 165 -21.13 16.75 -2.14
CA MET A 165 -21.59 17.00 -0.78
C MET A 165 -20.60 17.90 -0.06
N ALA A 166 -21.11 19.02 0.47
CA ALA A 166 -20.33 19.84 1.38
C ALA A 166 -20.22 19.15 2.75
N GLY A 167 -19.00 19.10 3.25
CA GLY A 167 -18.70 18.63 4.59
C GLY A 167 -18.18 17.21 4.63
N GLY A 168 -17.45 16.90 5.70
CA GLY A 168 -16.97 15.56 5.95
C GLY A 168 -16.30 15.41 7.30
N THR A 169 -15.89 14.19 7.62
CA THR A 169 -15.14 13.88 8.84
C THR A 169 -13.98 12.96 8.49
N VAL A 170 -12.78 13.31 8.96
CA VAL A 170 -11.61 12.41 8.94
C VAL A 170 -11.54 11.71 10.30
N TYR A 171 -11.34 10.41 10.29
CA TYR A 171 -11.22 9.57 11.48
C TYR A 171 -9.81 8.97 11.55
N PHE A 172 -9.33 8.78 12.77
CA PHE A 172 -8.08 8.09 13.06
C PHE A 172 -8.31 6.99 14.10
N GLN A 173 -7.82 5.79 13.81
CA GLN A 173 -8.03 4.61 14.64
C GLN A 173 -6.72 3.82 14.84
N GLU A 174 -6.36 3.63 16.09
CA GLU A 174 -5.37 2.65 16.56
C GLU A 174 -6.05 1.30 16.87
N PRO A 175 -5.31 0.22 17.19
CA PRO A 175 -5.91 -1.05 17.54
C PRO A 175 -6.97 -0.89 18.63
N GLY A 176 -8.19 -1.33 18.33
CA GLY A 176 -9.36 -1.07 19.15
C GLY A 176 -10.63 -0.90 18.31
N LYS A 177 -11.80 -1.13 18.91
CA LYS A 177 -13.06 -1.28 18.18
C LYS A 177 -13.67 0.03 17.64
N LYS A 178 -13.14 1.19 18.02
CA LYS A 178 -13.71 2.52 17.72
C LYS A 178 -12.60 3.51 17.33
N PRO A 179 -12.91 4.56 16.55
CA PRO A 179 -11.95 5.63 16.28
C PRO A 179 -11.45 6.25 17.58
N THR A 180 -10.15 6.52 17.62
CA THR A 180 -9.47 7.22 18.72
C THR A 180 -9.56 8.73 18.59
N ALA A 181 -9.72 9.26 17.38
CA ALA A 181 -9.89 10.68 17.12
C ALA A 181 -10.73 10.94 15.86
N GLN A 182 -11.32 12.14 15.79
CA GLN A 182 -12.10 12.60 14.64
C GLN A 182 -11.86 14.10 14.37
N LEU A 183 -11.93 14.51 13.11
CA LEU A 183 -11.77 15.88 12.63
C LEU A 183 -12.93 16.22 11.69
N SER A 184 -13.83 17.08 12.16
CA SER A 184 -14.94 17.61 11.34
C SER A 184 -14.45 18.71 10.39
N ARG A 185 -14.90 18.65 9.13
CA ARG A 185 -14.60 19.62 8.06
C ARG A 185 -15.90 20.00 7.36
N PRO A 186 -16.73 20.91 7.89
CA PRO A 186 -18.09 21.16 7.39
C PRO A 186 -18.18 21.92 6.05
N HIS A 187 -17.08 22.52 5.58
CA HIS A 187 -17.07 23.41 4.41
C HIS A 187 -16.00 22.99 3.40
N VAL A 188 -15.87 21.70 3.17
CA VAL A 188 -14.97 21.13 2.16
C VAL A 188 -15.71 20.11 1.30
N TYR A 189 -15.15 19.78 0.16
CA TYR A 189 -15.67 18.78 -0.78
C TYR A 189 -14.60 17.72 -1.03
N ASP A 190 -15.01 16.55 -1.52
CA ASP A 190 -14.12 15.43 -1.91
C ASP A 190 -13.10 15.05 -0.83
N LEU A 191 -13.55 14.94 0.43
CA LEU A 191 -12.65 14.63 1.53
C LEU A 191 -12.18 13.17 1.46
N GLU A 192 -10.89 12.95 1.22
CA GLU A 192 -10.30 11.60 1.07
C GLU A 192 -8.97 11.49 1.83
N VAL A 193 -8.77 10.37 2.54
CA VAL A 193 -7.49 10.06 3.21
C VAL A 193 -6.50 9.44 2.22
N LEU A 194 -5.27 9.95 2.23
CA LEU A 194 -4.20 9.53 1.31
C LEU A 194 -3.14 8.67 2.00
N ALA A 195 -2.83 8.95 3.27
CA ALA A 195 -1.87 8.19 4.05
C ALA A 195 -2.06 8.40 5.55
N VAL A 196 -1.59 7.44 6.34
CA VAL A 196 -1.43 7.56 7.79
C VAL A 196 -0.01 7.15 8.18
N ILE A 197 0.70 8.07 8.85
CA ILE A 197 2.13 7.94 9.17
C ILE A 197 2.32 8.31 10.64
N GLY A 198 2.46 7.29 11.48
CA GLY A 198 2.35 7.44 12.93
C GLY A 198 1.03 8.13 13.30
N LYS A 199 1.11 9.28 13.97
CA LYS A 199 -0.04 10.10 14.39
C LYS A 199 -0.39 11.23 13.42
N SER A 200 0.10 11.15 12.18
CA SER A 200 -0.20 12.11 11.12
C SER A 200 -1.11 11.47 10.07
N VAL A 201 -2.26 12.10 9.82
CA VAL A 201 -3.14 11.74 8.71
C VAL A 201 -2.96 12.76 7.58
N TYR A 202 -2.62 12.27 6.41
CA TYR A 202 -2.61 13.06 5.19
C TYR A 202 -3.91 12.82 4.44
N PHE A 203 -4.58 13.90 4.07
CA PHE A 203 -5.84 13.85 3.35
C PHE A 203 -5.91 15.02 2.40
N HIS A 204 -6.76 14.91 1.40
CA HIS A 204 -7.06 16.01 0.50
C HIS A 204 -8.53 16.39 0.58
N SER A 205 -8.82 17.60 0.14
CA SER A 205 -10.18 18.11 -0.02
C SER A 205 -10.15 19.36 -0.90
N ALA A 206 -11.27 19.65 -1.56
CA ALA A 206 -11.49 20.90 -2.29
C ALA A 206 -12.28 21.91 -1.45
N ARG A 207 -12.18 23.21 -1.80
CA ARG A 207 -13.00 24.30 -1.20
C ARG A 207 -14.32 24.54 -1.93
N GLY A 208 -14.56 23.82 -3.02
CA GLY A 208 -15.69 23.93 -3.93
C GLY A 208 -15.64 22.76 -4.92
N THR A 209 -16.62 22.69 -5.82
CA THR A 209 -16.75 21.60 -6.79
C THR A 209 -15.76 21.67 -7.95
N ASP A 210 -15.33 22.87 -8.31
CA ASP A 210 -14.51 23.13 -9.50
C ASP A 210 -13.12 23.69 -9.14
N VAL A 211 -12.65 23.41 -7.92
CA VAL A 211 -11.33 23.87 -7.46
C VAL A 211 -10.39 22.69 -7.25
N PRO A 212 -9.10 22.84 -7.56
CA PRO A 212 -8.11 21.81 -7.30
C PRO A 212 -8.12 21.34 -5.84
N TRP A 213 -7.92 20.03 -5.63
CA TRP A 213 -7.75 19.49 -4.28
C TRP A 213 -6.50 20.08 -3.62
N GLU A 214 -6.61 20.36 -2.33
CA GLU A 214 -5.51 20.84 -1.49
C GLU A 214 -5.06 19.73 -0.56
N LEU A 215 -3.74 19.55 -0.40
CA LEU A 215 -3.19 18.60 0.58
C LEU A 215 -3.21 19.18 1.99
N TYR A 216 -3.65 18.36 2.94
CA TYR A 216 -3.66 18.67 4.37
C TYR A 216 -2.95 17.58 5.17
N ARG A 217 -2.32 18.00 6.27
CA ARG A 217 -1.78 17.12 7.29
C ARG A 217 -2.46 17.41 8.62
N TRP A 218 -3.17 16.44 9.16
CA TRP A 218 -3.70 16.47 10.52
C TRP A 218 -2.75 15.76 11.48
N GLN A 219 -2.27 16.50 12.47
CA GLN A 219 -1.50 15.97 13.59
C GLN A 219 -2.47 15.60 14.71
N VAL A 220 -2.74 14.31 14.88
CA VAL A 220 -3.83 13.80 15.74
C VAL A 220 -3.67 14.26 17.19
N ASP A 221 -2.48 14.08 17.77
CA ASP A 221 -2.25 14.41 19.19
C ASP A 221 -2.34 15.91 19.47
N LYS A 222 -1.97 16.74 18.48
CA LYS A 222 -2.00 18.20 18.59
C LYS A 222 -3.35 18.79 18.21
N GLN A 223 -4.22 18.00 17.58
CA GLN A 223 -5.49 18.47 17.00
C GLN A 223 -5.29 19.66 16.04
N THR A 224 -4.14 19.72 15.36
CA THR A 224 -3.81 20.79 14.42
C THR A 224 -3.84 20.27 12.99
N VAL A 225 -4.45 21.05 12.10
CA VAL A 225 -4.45 20.80 10.65
C VAL A 225 -3.56 21.84 9.99
N THR A 226 -2.63 21.39 9.15
CA THR A 226 -1.77 22.26 8.36
C THR A 226 -1.99 21.97 6.88
N ARG A 227 -2.20 23.03 6.07
CA ARG A 227 -2.20 22.90 4.62
C ARG A 227 -0.77 22.71 4.11
N VAL A 228 -0.57 21.74 3.22
CA VAL A 228 0.69 21.49 2.52
C VAL A 228 0.55 22.04 1.11
N SER A 229 0.83 23.33 0.93
CA SER A 229 0.55 24.06 -0.33
C SER A 229 1.49 23.72 -1.49
N THR A 230 2.49 22.87 -1.27
CA THR A 230 3.52 22.54 -2.25
C THR A 230 3.09 21.50 -3.28
N VAL A 231 1.96 20.84 -3.06
CA VAL A 231 1.43 19.77 -3.93
C VAL A 231 0.10 20.23 -4.53
N ALA A 232 0.06 20.34 -5.84
CA ALA A 232 -1.18 20.58 -6.58
C ALA A 232 -1.94 19.27 -6.73
N SER A 233 -3.25 19.27 -6.46
CA SER A 233 -4.17 18.14 -6.66
C SER A 233 -3.55 16.79 -6.24
N PRO A 234 -3.25 16.61 -4.95
CA PRO A 234 -2.55 15.42 -4.45
C PRO A 234 -3.37 14.14 -4.69
N VAL A 235 -2.68 13.06 -5.05
CA VAL A 235 -3.27 11.73 -5.25
C VAL A 235 -2.63 10.65 -4.38
N ALA A 236 -1.41 10.87 -3.90
CA ALA A 236 -0.73 9.95 -3.01
C ALA A 236 0.30 10.66 -2.14
N VAL A 237 0.56 10.11 -0.96
CA VAL A 237 1.68 10.52 -0.09
C VAL A 237 2.53 9.28 0.17
N SER A 238 3.84 9.45 0.08
CA SER A 238 4.83 8.42 0.42
C SER A 238 4.68 7.94 1.86
N THR A 239 5.04 6.69 2.13
CA THR A 239 4.94 6.06 3.45
C THR A 239 5.84 6.72 4.50
N SER A 240 6.97 7.29 4.10
CA SER A 240 7.82 8.12 4.97
C SER A 240 7.30 9.55 5.16
N GLY A 241 6.35 9.99 4.33
CA GLY A 241 5.77 11.32 4.40
C GLY A 241 6.71 12.43 3.92
N THR A 242 7.74 12.08 3.15
CA THR A 242 8.72 13.03 2.59
C THR A 242 8.39 13.46 1.17
N ALA A 243 7.62 12.67 0.43
CA ALA A 243 7.19 12.95 -0.93
C ALA A 243 5.68 12.78 -1.10
N ALA A 244 5.11 13.45 -2.10
CA ALA A 244 3.74 13.25 -2.55
C ALA A 244 3.66 13.27 -4.07
N ALA A 245 2.68 12.56 -4.62
CA ALA A 245 2.30 12.63 -6.02
C ALA A 245 1.05 13.50 -6.17
N GLY A 246 0.97 14.28 -7.25
CA GLY A 246 -0.19 15.11 -7.56
C GLY A 246 -0.28 15.47 -9.03
N PHE A 247 -1.46 15.92 -9.46
CA PHE A 247 -1.66 16.41 -10.82
C PHE A 247 -1.09 17.83 -10.96
N VAL A 248 -0.15 17.99 -11.90
CA VAL A 248 0.40 19.29 -12.29
C VAL A 248 -0.20 19.83 -13.58
N VAL A 249 -0.80 18.94 -14.38
CA VAL A 249 -1.68 19.26 -15.51
C VAL A 249 -2.85 18.30 -15.46
N PHE A 250 -4.08 18.83 -15.45
CA PHE A 250 -5.31 18.04 -15.48
C PHE A 250 -6.39 18.87 -16.18
N ASN A 251 -6.48 18.72 -17.50
CA ASN A 251 -7.42 19.43 -18.35
C ASN A 251 -7.63 18.65 -19.67
N ASP A 252 -8.45 19.20 -20.56
CA ASP A 252 -8.77 18.58 -21.86
C ASP A 252 -7.55 18.42 -22.79
N SER A 253 -6.44 19.11 -22.52
CA SER A 253 -5.21 19.01 -23.31
C SER A 253 -4.27 17.91 -22.81
N GLY A 254 -4.58 17.28 -21.68
CA GLY A 254 -3.84 16.14 -21.17
C GLY A 254 -3.73 16.09 -19.65
N MET A 255 -3.03 15.05 -19.20
CA MET A 255 -2.82 14.76 -17.79
C MET A 255 -1.32 14.55 -17.53
N CYS A 256 -0.79 15.28 -16.56
CA CYS A 256 0.56 15.09 -16.08
C CYS A 256 0.57 15.01 -14.56
N THR A 257 1.31 14.06 -14.03
CA THR A 257 1.55 13.88 -12.60
C THR A 257 3.02 14.12 -12.27
N ALA A 258 3.28 14.53 -11.05
CA ALA A 258 4.63 14.78 -10.58
C ALA A 258 4.82 14.29 -9.15
N VAL A 259 6.06 13.94 -8.81
CA VAL A 259 6.50 13.70 -7.43
C VAL A 259 7.14 14.96 -6.90
N THR A 260 6.67 15.43 -5.75
CA THR A 260 7.15 16.63 -5.07
C THR A 260 7.69 16.27 -3.69
N ASP A 261 8.88 16.79 -3.38
CA ASP A 261 9.42 16.75 -2.02
C ASP A 261 8.60 17.67 -1.11
N LEU A 262 8.05 17.13 -0.02
CA LEU A 262 7.14 17.84 0.87
C LEU A 262 7.85 18.87 1.76
N ALA A 263 9.14 18.68 2.06
CA ALA A 263 9.90 19.58 2.92
C ALA A 263 10.32 20.84 2.16
N SER A 264 10.85 20.68 0.95
CA SER A 264 11.34 21.80 0.12
C SER A 264 10.30 22.34 -0.85
N GLY A 265 9.22 21.59 -1.08
CA GLY A 265 8.22 21.89 -2.12
C GLY A 265 8.73 21.77 -3.55
N ARG A 266 9.89 21.14 -3.74
CA ARG A 266 10.52 21.03 -5.06
C ARG A 266 9.94 19.82 -5.78
N GLN A 267 9.49 20.04 -7.01
CA GLN A 267 9.17 18.95 -7.92
C GLN A 267 10.45 18.14 -8.22
N SER A 268 10.46 16.87 -7.83
CA SER A 268 11.59 15.96 -8.08
C SER A 268 11.63 15.56 -9.54
N TRP A 269 10.48 15.14 -10.09
CA TRP A 269 10.31 14.79 -11.50
C TRP A 269 8.82 14.80 -11.86
N ARG A 270 8.53 14.74 -13.17
CA ARG A 270 7.18 14.78 -13.75
C ARG A 270 7.06 13.80 -14.90
N THR A 271 5.88 13.22 -15.06
CA THR A 271 5.51 12.42 -16.24
C THR A 271 4.12 12.83 -16.76
N CYS A 272 3.94 12.74 -18.07
CA CYS A 272 2.63 12.85 -18.73
C CYS A 272 2.22 11.55 -19.43
N GLN A 273 3.06 10.51 -19.33
CA GLN A 273 2.76 9.18 -19.85
C GLN A 273 2.01 8.31 -18.84
N TYR A 274 2.02 8.72 -17.57
CA TYR A 274 1.40 7.97 -16.49
C TYR A 274 0.69 8.89 -15.51
N GLN A 275 -0.36 8.36 -14.90
CA GLN A 275 -0.97 8.84 -13.66
C GLN A 275 -0.37 8.06 -12.50
N LEU A 276 0.35 8.74 -11.61
CA LEU A 276 0.87 8.12 -10.38
C LEU A 276 -0.27 7.85 -9.39
N THR A 277 -0.26 6.68 -8.75
CA THR A 277 -1.36 6.24 -7.88
C THR A 277 -0.93 5.98 -6.44
N ARG A 278 0.19 5.30 -6.20
CA ARG A 278 0.60 4.89 -4.84
C ARG A 278 2.10 4.61 -4.74
N PHE A 279 2.72 4.93 -3.60
CA PHE A 279 4.12 4.58 -3.30
C PHE A 279 4.25 3.15 -2.74
N SER A 280 5.41 2.53 -2.94
CA SER A 280 5.76 1.26 -2.28
C SER A 280 5.97 1.45 -0.76
N PRO A 281 5.94 0.37 0.05
CA PRO A 281 6.05 0.46 1.51
C PRO A 281 7.31 1.14 2.05
N THR A 282 8.43 1.19 1.30
CA THR A 282 9.63 1.96 1.67
C THR A 282 9.96 3.08 0.69
N ASP A 283 8.97 3.50 -0.10
CA ASP A 283 9.09 4.59 -1.07
C ASP A 283 10.15 4.34 -2.14
N ARG A 284 10.49 3.09 -2.46
CA ARG A 284 11.46 2.77 -3.51
C ARG A 284 10.90 3.03 -4.90
N PHE A 285 9.60 2.77 -5.10
CA PHE A 285 8.92 3.01 -6.37
C PHE A 285 7.54 3.61 -6.15
N VAL A 286 6.97 4.12 -7.22
CA VAL A 286 5.58 4.58 -7.32
C VAL A 286 4.89 3.79 -8.42
N LEU A 287 3.71 3.25 -8.11
CA LEU A 287 2.84 2.63 -9.07
C LEU A 287 2.14 3.69 -9.91
N ALA A 288 1.90 3.35 -11.16
CA ALA A 288 1.25 4.23 -12.10
C ALA A 288 0.43 3.46 -13.13
N ILE A 289 -0.52 4.15 -13.72
CA ILE A 289 -1.40 3.67 -14.78
C ILE A 289 -1.35 4.66 -15.95
N PRO A 290 -1.84 4.33 -17.15
CA PRO A 290 -2.01 5.30 -18.22
C PRO A 290 -2.83 6.51 -17.79
N PRO A 291 -2.68 7.66 -18.45
CA PRO A 291 -3.62 8.77 -18.27
C PRO A 291 -5.01 8.37 -18.78
N GLY A 292 -6.03 8.72 -18.01
CA GLY A 292 -7.41 8.34 -18.26
C GLY A 292 -7.80 7.07 -17.51
N SER A 293 -9.10 6.80 -17.41
CA SER A 293 -9.62 5.57 -16.81
C SER A 293 -10.49 4.83 -17.81
N SER A 294 -10.32 3.52 -17.85
CA SER A 294 -11.29 2.62 -18.48
C SER A 294 -12.27 2.15 -17.41
N PRO A 295 -13.59 2.14 -17.71
CA PRO A 295 -14.61 1.66 -16.75
C PRO A 295 -14.42 0.18 -16.40
N TYR A 296 -13.60 -0.55 -17.15
CA TYR A 296 -13.32 -1.97 -16.95
C TYR A 296 -11.89 -2.26 -16.47
N GLY A 297 -11.20 -1.22 -15.98
CA GLY A 297 -9.81 -1.30 -15.54
C GLY A 297 -8.82 -0.95 -16.66
N ASP A 298 -7.59 -0.68 -16.26
CA ASP A 298 -6.50 -0.27 -17.13
C ASP A 298 -5.89 -1.47 -17.85
N GLU A 299 -5.37 -1.26 -19.07
CA GLU A 299 -4.72 -2.35 -19.81
C GLU A 299 -3.30 -2.61 -19.29
N LEU A 300 -2.68 -1.61 -18.66
CA LEU A 300 -1.31 -1.67 -18.17
C LEU A 300 -1.14 -0.99 -16.80
N THR A 301 -0.10 -1.42 -16.08
CA THR A 301 0.42 -0.70 -14.92
C THR A 301 1.94 -0.66 -14.96
N ALA A 302 2.52 0.36 -14.35
CA ALA A 302 3.97 0.56 -14.30
C ALA A 302 4.45 0.80 -12.88
N ALA A 303 5.68 0.38 -12.61
CA ALA A 303 6.46 0.78 -11.45
C ALA A 303 7.58 1.73 -11.93
N LEU A 304 7.58 2.95 -11.38
CA LEU A 304 8.59 3.97 -11.66
C LEU A 304 9.43 4.19 -10.41
N ASP A 305 10.72 4.42 -10.58
CA ASP A 305 11.61 4.82 -9.48
C ASP A 305 11.09 6.13 -8.87
N SER A 306 10.84 6.12 -7.56
CA SER A 306 10.17 7.23 -6.88
C SER A 306 10.98 8.52 -6.85
N LYS A 307 12.32 8.43 -7.02
CA LYS A 307 13.24 9.56 -6.93
C LYS A 307 13.54 10.18 -8.29
N THR A 308 13.59 9.36 -9.33
CA THR A 308 14.04 9.75 -10.67
C THR A 308 12.93 9.72 -11.72
N GLY A 309 11.83 9.01 -11.47
CA GLY A 309 10.79 8.75 -12.45
C GLY A 309 11.19 7.76 -13.54
N ALA A 310 12.32 7.07 -13.40
CA ALA A 310 12.75 6.08 -14.37
C ALA A 310 11.83 4.86 -14.34
N LEU A 311 11.39 4.40 -15.51
CA LEU A 311 10.62 3.16 -15.62
C LEU A 311 11.47 1.96 -15.14
N LEU A 312 10.97 1.27 -14.10
CA LEU A 312 11.55 0.04 -13.58
C LEU A 312 10.94 -1.17 -14.29
N ARG A 313 9.60 -1.22 -14.35
CA ARG A 313 8.83 -2.26 -15.04
C ARG A 313 7.47 -1.75 -15.47
N GLU A 314 6.97 -2.29 -16.56
CA GLU A 314 5.61 -2.11 -17.08
C GLU A 314 5.01 -3.49 -17.38
N TRP A 315 3.77 -3.69 -16.96
CA TRP A 315 3.01 -4.92 -17.18
C TRP A 315 1.76 -4.59 -17.98
N ASP A 316 1.65 -5.18 -19.16
CA ASP A 316 0.48 -5.14 -20.03
C ASP A 316 -0.31 -6.43 -19.83
N ALA A 317 -1.55 -6.34 -19.37
CA ALA A 317 -2.35 -7.50 -19.01
C ALA A 317 -3.79 -7.45 -19.54
N GLY A 318 -4.11 -6.50 -20.42
CA GLY A 318 -5.41 -6.30 -21.05
C GLY A 318 -6.54 -5.80 -20.13
N SER A 319 -6.63 -6.28 -18.88
CA SER A 319 -7.59 -5.77 -17.90
C SER A 319 -7.07 -5.90 -16.45
N LEU A 320 -6.71 -4.76 -15.88
CA LEU A 320 -6.22 -4.58 -14.51
C LEU A 320 -7.17 -3.65 -13.76
N ARG A 321 -7.79 -4.15 -12.67
CA ARG A 321 -8.67 -3.32 -11.82
C ARG A 321 -7.95 -2.65 -10.66
N GLY A 322 -6.68 -2.98 -10.45
CA GLY A 322 -5.89 -2.44 -9.37
C GLY A 322 -4.51 -3.06 -9.33
N ALA A 323 -3.58 -2.35 -8.70
CA ALA A 323 -2.27 -2.84 -8.38
C ALA A 323 -1.85 -2.33 -6.99
N VAL A 324 -1.15 -3.16 -6.22
CA VAL A 324 -0.57 -2.76 -4.94
C VAL A 324 0.84 -3.33 -4.82
N ALA A 325 1.74 -2.56 -4.20
CA ALA A 325 3.03 -3.07 -3.81
C ALA A 325 2.83 -4.06 -2.65
N GLU A 326 3.29 -5.29 -2.82
CA GLU A 326 3.35 -6.25 -1.71
C GLU A 326 4.56 -5.96 -0.82
N ASP A 327 5.68 -5.62 -1.46
CA ASP A 327 6.92 -5.13 -0.85
C ASP A 327 7.69 -4.25 -1.87
N ASP A 328 8.99 -4.05 -1.67
CA ASP A 328 9.82 -3.19 -2.54
C ASP A 328 10.40 -3.86 -3.79
N ASP A 329 10.03 -5.11 -4.06
CA ASP A 329 10.37 -5.81 -5.30
C ASP A 329 9.17 -6.58 -5.89
N HIS A 330 8.04 -6.66 -5.21
CA HIS A 330 6.85 -7.38 -5.69
C HIS A 330 5.63 -6.48 -5.78
N VAL A 331 4.92 -6.60 -6.90
CA VAL A 331 3.61 -5.96 -7.14
C VAL A 331 2.57 -7.04 -7.34
N LEU A 332 1.40 -6.85 -6.72
CA LEU A 332 0.21 -7.66 -6.96
C LEU A 332 -0.72 -6.93 -7.91
N LEU A 333 -1.11 -7.61 -8.98
CA LEU A 333 -2.00 -7.13 -10.02
C LEU A 333 -3.37 -7.80 -9.86
N GLN A 334 -4.44 -7.01 -9.78
CA GLN A 334 -5.81 -7.52 -9.84
C GLN A 334 -6.22 -7.73 -11.29
N TRP A 335 -5.86 -8.89 -11.81
CA TRP A 335 -6.05 -9.26 -13.20
C TRP A 335 -7.44 -9.85 -13.47
N HIS A 336 -8.00 -9.51 -14.63
CA HIS A 336 -9.25 -10.07 -15.16
C HIS A 336 -9.04 -10.58 -16.57
N ASP A 337 -9.65 -11.72 -16.88
CA ASP A 337 -9.57 -12.41 -18.19
C ASP A 337 -10.15 -11.59 -19.35
N ARG A 338 -11.09 -10.70 -18.99
CA ARG A 338 -11.91 -9.89 -19.88
C ARG A 338 -12.32 -8.60 -19.17
N PRO A 339 -12.47 -7.48 -19.90
CA PRO A 339 -12.95 -6.21 -19.38
C PRO A 339 -14.48 -6.23 -19.19
N GLU A 340 -15.00 -7.18 -18.41
CA GLU A 340 -16.44 -7.39 -18.19
C GLU A 340 -16.74 -7.71 -16.72
N PRO A 341 -17.95 -7.41 -16.18
CA PRO A 341 -18.29 -7.67 -14.78
C PRO A 341 -18.16 -9.12 -14.31
N GLN A 342 -18.42 -10.10 -15.18
CA GLN A 342 -18.43 -11.54 -14.85
C GLN A 342 -17.13 -12.26 -15.23
N SER A 343 -16.05 -11.50 -15.35
CA SER A 343 -14.75 -12.04 -15.75
C SER A 343 -14.14 -12.92 -14.66
N ARG A 344 -13.39 -13.95 -15.07
CA ARG A 344 -12.52 -14.67 -14.13
C ARG A 344 -11.41 -13.75 -13.69
N SER A 345 -11.02 -13.85 -12.43
CA SER A 345 -10.01 -12.98 -11.84
C SER A 345 -8.98 -13.75 -11.02
N ALA A 346 -7.78 -13.20 -10.94
CA ALA A 346 -6.71 -13.67 -10.07
C ALA A 346 -5.84 -12.50 -9.63
N LEU A 347 -5.15 -12.69 -8.51
CA LEU A 347 -3.99 -11.89 -8.17
C LEU A 347 -2.78 -12.49 -8.84
N VAL A 348 -2.08 -11.66 -9.62
CA VAL A 348 -0.78 -12.01 -10.21
C VAL A 348 0.30 -11.26 -9.44
N ARG A 349 1.26 -11.98 -8.88
CA ARG A 349 2.46 -11.37 -8.30
C ARG A 349 3.51 -11.25 -9.38
N CYS A 350 4.09 -10.07 -9.53
CA CYS A 350 5.21 -9.82 -10.43
C CYS A 350 6.39 -9.21 -9.68
N THR A 351 7.59 -9.70 -10.00
CA THR A 351 8.85 -9.22 -9.45
C THR A 351 9.38 -8.07 -10.31
N ILE A 352 9.67 -6.91 -9.73
CA ILE A 352 10.16 -5.72 -10.44
C ILE A 352 11.55 -5.98 -11.01
N SER A 353 12.48 -6.48 -10.18
CA SER A 353 13.88 -6.69 -10.56
C SER A 353 14.06 -7.68 -11.72
N THR A 354 13.30 -8.80 -11.73
CA THR A 354 13.45 -9.86 -12.72
C THR A 354 12.40 -9.81 -13.83
N GLY A 355 11.23 -9.24 -13.58
CA GLY A 355 10.07 -9.31 -14.48
C GLY A 355 9.35 -10.65 -14.45
N GLN A 356 9.69 -11.58 -13.54
CA GLN A 356 8.96 -12.84 -13.41
C GLN A 356 7.59 -12.62 -12.75
N CYS A 357 6.57 -13.33 -13.23
CA CYS A 357 5.23 -13.30 -12.66
C CYS A 357 4.72 -14.71 -12.32
N GLU A 358 3.86 -14.79 -11.32
CA GLU A 358 3.19 -16.01 -10.86
C GLU A 358 1.74 -15.69 -10.44
N LEU A 359 0.85 -16.68 -10.46
CA LEU A 359 -0.45 -16.55 -9.83
C LEU A 359 -0.24 -16.54 -8.31
N ALA A 360 -0.66 -15.48 -7.62
CA ALA A 360 -0.73 -15.46 -6.16
C ALA A 360 -2.05 -16.07 -5.66
N THR A 361 -3.08 -16.14 -6.52
CA THR A 361 -4.34 -16.86 -6.24
C THR A 361 -4.76 -17.65 -7.47
N PRO A 362 -5.48 -18.78 -7.32
CA PRO A 362 -6.07 -19.49 -8.46
C PRO A 362 -7.01 -18.59 -9.29
N LEU A 363 -7.19 -18.90 -10.56
CA LEU A 363 -8.25 -18.27 -11.37
C LEU A 363 -9.63 -18.68 -10.84
N SER A 364 -10.51 -17.70 -10.59
CA SER A 364 -11.88 -17.95 -10.12
C SER A 364 -12.86 -16.93 -10.71
N SER A 365 -14.14 -17.29 -10.80
CA SER A 365 -15.24 -16.37 -11.08
C SER A 365 -15.72 -15.60 -9.83
N ASP A 366 -15.18 -15.90 -8.66
CA ASP A 366 -15.49 -15.15 -7.45
C ASP A 366 -15.04 -13.70 -7.58
N SER A 367 -15.81 -12.79 -6.98
CA SER A 367 -15.42 -11.40 -6.86
C SER A 367 -14.07 -11.29 -6.15
N LEU A 368 -13.18 -10.46 -6.71
CA LEU A 368 -11.87 -10.19 -6.14
C LEU A 368 -11.75 -8.70 -5.84
N LEU A 369 -11.25 -8.35 -4.66
CA LEU A 369 -10.91 -6.99 -4.27
C LEU A 369 -9.53 -6.99 -3.61
N LEU A 370 -8.62 -6.18 -4.11
CA LEU A 370 -7.31 -5.96 -3.49
C LEU A 370 -7.45 -4.96 -2.33
N GLY A 371 -6.79 -5.23 -1.21
CA GLY A 371 -6.85 -4.37 -0.02
C GLY A 371 -6.02 -3.10 -0.13
N SER A 372 -6.34 -2.14 0.75
CA SER A 372 -5.74 -0.80 0.77
C SER A 372 -4.60 -0.62 1.75
#